data_AF-A0A354Q890-F1
#
_entry.id   AF-A0A354Q890-F1
#
_cell.length_a   1.000
_cell.length_b   1.000
_cell.length_c   1.000
_cell.angle_alpha   90.00
_cell.angle_beta   90.00
_cell.angle_gamma   90.00
#
_symmetry.space_group_name_H-M   'P 1'
#
loop_
_entity.id
_entity.type
_entity.pdbx_description
1 polymer ?
#
loop_
_entity_poly.entity_id
_entity_poly.type
_entity_poly.pdbx_seq_one_letter_code
_entity_poly.pdbx_strand_id
1 'polypeptide(L)' 'DDFLKKMAEFYFTLEGLQKIKQKSGKTVGLMHSLPRNEGEFDFAIDASEHELYFKQIGFSVPLRMSLLANICGV' A
#
# COMPACT_ATOMS: atom_id res chain seq x y z
N ASP A 1 -20.72 -2.69 -15.29
CA ASP A 1 -20.86 -1.29 -14.83
C ASP A 1 -21.07 -1.15 -13.34
N ASP A 2 -22.04 -1.85 -12.73
CA ASP A 2 -22.31 -1.71 -11.30
C ASP A 2 -21.14 -2.08 -10.40
N PHE A 3 -20.34 -3.08 -10.79
CA PHE A 3 -19.10 -3.43 -10.09
C PHE A 3 -18.10 -2.26 -10.03
N LEU A 4 -17.81 -1.63 -11.18
CA LEU A 4 -16.86 -0.52 -11.25
C LEU A 4 -17.39 0.71 -10.49
N LYS A 5 -18.69 0.98 -10.57
CA LYS A 5 -19.33 2.03 -9.77
C LYS A 5 -19.19 1.77 -8.29
N LYS A 6 -19.40 0.52 -7.85
CA LYS A 6 -19.26 0.14 -6.44
C LYS A 6 -17.81 0.22 -5.98
N MET A 7 -16.86 -0.20 -6.83
CA MET A 7 -15.43 -0.13 -6.54
C MET A 7 -14.96 1.32 -6.32
N ALA A 8 -15.48 2.28 -7.10
CA ALA A 8 -15.13 3.69 -6.97
C ALA A 8 -15.42 4.28 -5.57
N GLU A 9 -16.38 3.71 -4.82
CA GLU A 9 -16.67 4.12 -3.43
C GLU A 9 -15.54 3.76 -2.46
N PHE A 10 -14.64 2.84 -2.83
CA PHE A 10 -13.52 2.36 -2.00
C PHE A 10 -12.16 2.92 -2.45
N TYR A 11 -12.16 3.89 -3.36
CA TYR A 11 -10.94 4.50 -3.87
C TYR A 11 -10.22 5.30 -2.77
N PHE A 12 -8.93 5.04 -2.56
CA PHE A 12 -8.14 5.78 -1.57
C PHE A 12 -7.54 7.05 -2.17
N THR A 13 -7.88 8.20 -1.58
CA THR A 13 -7.33 9.49 -1.99
C THR A 13 -6.21 9.97 -1.08
N LEU A 14 -5.24 10.71 -1.63
CA LEU A 14 -4.20 11.37 -0.85
C LEU A 14 -4.83 12.39 0.12
N GLU A 15 -5.84 13.14 -0.33
CA GLU A 15 -6.59 14.08 0.51
C GLU A 15 -7.21 13.37 1.73
N GLY A 16 -7.81 12.20 1.52
CA GLY A 16 -8.41 11.40 2.59
C GLY A 16 -7.38 11.01 3.65
N LEU A 17 -6.20 10.57 3.23
CA LEU A 17 -5.09 10.22 4.12
C LEU A 17 -4.56 11.45 4.90
N GLN A 18 -4.43 12.60 4.24
CA GLN A 18 -4.05 13.86 4.87
C GLN A 18 -5.09 14.33 5.89
N LYS A 19 -6.39 14.18 5.59
CA LYS A 19 -7.49 14.51 6.51
C LYS A 19 -7.48 13.63 7.75
N ILE A 20 -7.18 12.34 7.61
CA ILE A 20 -7.01 11.43 8.75
C ILE A 20 -5.84 11.90 9.62
N LYS A 21 -4.71 12.28 9.01
CA LYS A 21 -3.55 12.81 9.74
C LYS A 21 -3.88 14.09 10.49
N GLN A 22 -4.57 15.04 9.86
CA GLN A 22 -5.01 16.29 10.49
C GLN A 22 -5.93 16.03 11.69
N LYS A 23 -6.88 15.08 11.57
CA LYS A 23 -7.85 14.77 12.63
C LYS A 23 -7.24 13.98 13.80
N SER A 24 -6.36 13.04 13.51
CA SER A 24 -5.86 12.07 14.50
C SER A 24 -4.45 12.35 15.01
N GLY A 25 -3.70 13.23 14.32
CA GLY A 25 -2.27 13.42 14.55
C GLY A 25 -1.40 12.24 14.11
N LYS A 26 -1.97 11.20 13.49
CA LYS A 26 -1.27 9.97 13.10
C LYS A 26 -1.18 9.84 11.59
N THR A 27 -0.01 9.42 11.09
CA THR A 27 0.16 9.05 9.69
C THR A 27 -0.34 7.61 9.47
N VAL A 28 -1.33 7.45 8.60
CA VAL A 28 -1.78 6.14 8.12
C VAL A 28 -0.95 5.75 6.91
N GLY A 29 -0.34 4.57 6.94
CA GLY A 29 0.38 4.02 5.80
C GLY A 29 -0.50 3.12 4.94
N LEU A 30 -0.32 3.20 3.63
CA LEU A 30 -1.00 2.41 2.61
C LEU A 30 -0.08 1.29 2.13
N MET A 31 -0.54 0.05 2.24
CA MET A 31 0.13 -1.15 1.73
C MET A 31 -0.61 -1.67 0.49
N HIS A 32 0.13 -2.25 -0.46
CA HIS A 32 -0.40 -2.83 -1.69
C HIS A 32 0.56 -3.90 -2.21
N SER A 33 0.04 -4.99 -2.80
CA SER A 33 0.87 -6.09 -3.31
C SER A 33 1.55 -5.79 -4.65
N LEU A 34 1.13 -4.72 -5.35
CA LEU A 34 1.47 -4.40 -6.75
C LEU A 34 1.04 -5.51 -7.74
N PRO A 35 0.98 -5.22 -9.07
CA PRO A 35 1.03 -3.89 -9.68
C PRO A 35 -0.17 -3.05 -9.25
N ARG A 36 0.04 -1.74 -9.08
CA ARG A 36 -1.06 -0.82 -8.84
C ARG A 36 -1.77 -0.52 -10.16
N ASN A 37 -3.10 -0.56 -10.14
CA ASN A 37 -3.94 -0.23 -11.28
C ASN A 37 -4.70 1.08 -11.09
N GLU A 38 -5.08 1.71 -12.20
CA GLU A 38 -6.03 2.82 -12.17
C GLU A 38 -7.36 2.37 -11.54
N GLY A 39 -7.90 3.20 -10.65
CA GLY A 39 -9.13 2.89 -9.90
C GLY A 39 -8.92 2.26 -8.52
N GLU A 40 -7.68 2.02 -8.09
CA GLU A 40 -7.37 1.55 -6.73
C GLU A 40 -7.12 2.71 -5.76
N PHE A 41 -6.19 3.62 -6.10
CA PHE A 41 -5.82 4.78 -5.29
C PHE A 41 -4.95 5.81 -6.05
N ASP A 42 -4.85 7.02 -5.49
CA ASP A 42 -4.12 8.14 -6.12
C ASP A 42 -2.65 7.84 -6.37
N PHE A 43 -2.20 8.13 -7.60
CA PHE A 43 -0.79 7.96 -7.97
C PHE A 43 0.15 8.89 -7.20
N ALA A 44 -0.35 10.05 -6.80
CA ALA A 44 0.38 11.00 -5.97
C ALA A 44 0.77 10.44 -4.59
N ILE A 45 0.15 9.35 -4.13
CA ILE A 45 0.51 8.68 -2.87
C ILE A 45 1.96 8.15 -2.92
N ASP A 46 2.49 7.81 -4.10
CA ASP A 46 3.87 7.33 -4.30
C ASP A 46 4.92 8.29 -3.72
N ALA A 47 4.64 9.60 -3.77
CA ALA A 47 5.55 10.64 -3.32
C ALA A 47 5.19 11.17 -1.92
N SER A 48 4.32 10.47 -1.18
CA SER A 48 3.84 10.88 0.14
C SER A 48 4.39 9.99 1.25
N GLU A 49 4.33 10.49 2.49
CA GLU A 49 4.69 9.71 3.69
C GLU A 49 3.77 8.51 3.95
N HIS A 50 2.63 8.44 3.25
CA HIS A 50 1.66 7.35 3.38
C HIS A 50 2.07 6.11 2.57
N GLU A 51 3.05 6.21 1.68
CA GLU A 51 3.55 5.09 0.89
C GLU A 51 4.28 4.06 1.77
N LEU A 52 3.82 2.79 1.75
CA LEU A 52 4.52 1.66 2.36
C LEU A 52 4.77 0.46 1.41
N TYR A 53 4.15 0.41 0.22
CA TYR A 53 4.23 -0.73 -0.69
C TYR A 53 5.62 -0.94 -1.33
N PHE A 54 6.36 0.12 -1.67
CA PHE A 54 7.76 0.02 -2.10
C PHE A 54 8.67 -0.47 -0.97
N LYS A 55 8.44 0.00 0.26
CA LYS A 55 9.15 -0.56 1.43
C LYS A 55 8.82 -2.05 1.62
N GLN A 56 7.55 -2.44 1.51
CA GLN A 56 7.11 -3.83 1.59
C GLN A 56 7.81 -4.72 0.56
N ILE A 57 7.97 -4.24 -0.68
CA ILE A 57 8.69 -4.97 -1.72
C ILE A 57 10.16 -5.15 -1.38
N GLY A 58 10.80 -4.12 -0.80
CA GLY A 58 12.16 -4.23 -0.29
C GLY A 58 12.32 -5.36 0.74
N PHE A 59 11.33 -5.55 1.62
CA PHE A 59 11.33 -6.64 2.60
C PHE A 59 10.97 -8.02 1.99
N SER A 60 10.33 -8.07 0.83
CA SER A 60 9.87 -9.33 0.22
C SER A 60 11.02 -10.29 -0.09
N VAL A 61 12.20 -9.76 -0.44
CA VAL A 61 13.39 -10.57 -0.75
C VAL A 61 13.97 -11.22 0.51
N PRO A 62 14.40 -10.47 1.54
CA PRO A 62 14.97 -11.08 2.74
C PRO A 62 13.98 -12.00 3.46
N LEU A 63 12.67 -11.72 3.44
CA LEU A 63 11.67 -12.62 4.01
C LEU A 63 11.64 -13.98 3.30
N ARG A 64 11.62 -13.98 1.96
CA ARG A 64 11.67 -15.21 1.17
C ARG A 64 13.00 -15.95 1.36
N MET A 65 14.13 -15.22 1.41
CA MET A 65 15.44 -15.83 1.65
C MET A 65 15.53 -16.46 3.05
N SER A 66 14.99 -15.79 4.08
CA SER A 66 14.89 -16.33 5.43
C SER A 66 14.07 -17.62 5.45
N LEU A 67 12.92 -17.63 4.78
CA LEU A 67 12.09 -18.83 4.66
C LEU A 67 12.87 -19.98 3.99
N LEU A 68 13.56 -19.71 2.89
CA LEU A 68 14.38 -20.71 2.19
C LEU A 68 15.52 -21.22 3.08
N ALA A 69 16.23 -20.34 3.78
CA ALA A 69 17.30 -20.71 4.71
C ALA A 69 16.80 -21.66 5.81
N ASN A 70 15.64 -21.36 6.39
CA ASN A 70 14.99 -22.21 7.40
C ASN A 70 14.57 -23.59 6.83
N ILE A 71 14.08 -23.64 5.59
CA ILE A 71 13.69 -24.90 4.94
C ILE A 71 14.91 -25.75 4.59
N CYS A 72 15.97 -25.11 4.09
CA CYS A 72 17.21 -25.78 3.68
C CYS A 72 18.15 -26.13 4.84
N GLY A 73 17.97 -25.52 6.02
CA GLY A 73 18.82 -25.74 7.19
C GLY A 73 20.20 -25.08 7.10
N VAL A 74 20.30 -23.92 6.44
CA VAL A 74 21.53 -23.12 6.25
C VAL A 74 21.48 -21.78 6.97
#